data_AF-A0A6G7RRX8-F1
#
_entry.id   AF-A0A6G7RRX8-F1
#
_cell.length_a   1.000
_cell.length_b   1.000
_cell.length_c   1.000
_cell.angle_alpha   90.00
_cell.angle_beta   90.00
_cell.angle_gamma   90.00
#
_symmetry.space_group_name_H-M   'P 1'
#
loop_
_entity.id
_entity.type
_entity.pdbx_description
1 polymer ?
#
loop_
_entity_poly.entity_id
_entity_poly.type
_entity_poly.pdbx_seq_one_letter_code
_entity_poly.pdbx_strand_id
1 'polypeptide(L)'
;MKLLNTIEIEPWDYTENEYESPSVSKVENPKAWSDFWYKCISDSNLQNLQPIELGSYLVDINKIGESELKTIIKKELKNVDLSDFQEYVGQIIGGIVVLENEKIILEPTCCGDISNIQNWEQVGNAELNKWTQLWIGHPWIFYKRTDNYIAISDYTDYNLEDFTDISEKNKFSEQELLSEIKISRKSQIEFENRISKILNQMEINNANEIAKLMTGNK
;
A
#
# COMPACT_ATOMS: atom_id res chain seq x y z
N MET A 1 -7.24 -15.78 -6.21
CA MET A 1 -6.38 -14.59 -6.04
C MET A 1 -7.14 -13.56 -5.22
N LYS A 2 -6.42 -12.68 -4.52
CA LYS A 2 -7.01 -11.59 -3.75
C LYS A 2 -6.12 -10.36 -3.80
N LEU A 3 -6.73 -9.18 -3.86
CA LEU A 3 -6.02 -7.92 -3.65
C LEU A 3 -6.27 -7.39 -2.23
N LEU A 4 -5.20 -7.00 -1.54
CA LEU A 4 -5.29 -6.30 -0.25
C LEU A 4 -4.79 -4.88 -0.44
N ASN A 5 -5.58 -3.92 0.00
CA ASN A 5 -5.11 -2.56 0.16
C ASN A 5 -4.38 -2.47 1.51
N THR A 6 -3.14 -2.01 1.47
CA THR A 6 -2.29 -1.90 2.65
C THR A 6 -1.75 -0.49 2.81
N ILE A 7 -1.50 -0.11 4.05
CA ILE A 7 -0.64 1.03 4.37
C ILE A 7 0.63 0.53 5.05
N GLU A 8 1.71 1.25 4.87
CA GLU A 8 2.97 0.97 5.54
C GLU A 8 3.00 1.65 6.91
N ILE A 9 3.37 0.90 7.94
CA ILE A 9 3.59 1.40 9.29
C ILE A 9 5.09 1.35 9.56
N GLU A 10 5.81 2.37 9.13
CA GLU A 10 7.26 2.45 9.29
C GLU A 10 7.63 2.48 10.79
N PRO A 11 8.40 1.51 11.31
CA PRO A 11 8.68 1.41 12.75
C PRO A 11 9.22 2.72 13.36
N TRP A 12 10.13 3.40 12.66
CA TRP A 12 10.75 4.62 13.16
C TRP A 12 9.79 5.80 13.29
N ASP A 13 8.67 5.77 12.57
CA ASP A 13 7.68 6.83 12.65
C ASP A 13 6.87 6.81 13.95
N TYR A 14 6.84 5.67 14.63
CA TYR A 14 5.98 5.43 15.79
C TYR A 14 6.73 5.13 17.09
N THR A 15 8.07 5.14 17.07
CA THR A 15 8.89 4.98 18.27
C THR A 15 9.13 6.31 18.99
N GLU A 16 9.22 6.28 20.31
CA GLU A 16 9.72 7.38 21.13
C GLU A 16 11.19 7.18 21.54
N ASN A 17 11.71 5.96 21.34
CA ASN A 17 13.06 5.56 21.73
C ASN A 17 13.92 5.17 20.52
N GLU A 18 15.23 5.27 20.67
CA GLU A 18 16.18 4.67 19.74
C GLU A 18 16.27 3.16 20.01
N TYR A 19 15.55 2.38 19.21
CA TYR A 19 15.74 0.94 19.16
C TYR A 19 16.82 0.60 18.14
N GLU A 20 17.47 -0.56 18.27
CA GLU A 20 18.36 -1.06 17.22
C GLU A 20 17.55 -1.96 16.29
N SER A 21 17.66 -1.74 14.97
CA SER A 21 17.12 -2.66 13.98
C SER A 21 17.92 -3.97 13.96
N PRO A 22 17.32 -5.10 13.56
CA PRO A 22 18.05 -6.33 13.32
C PRO A 22 19.21 -6.13 12.33
N SER A 23 20.35 -6.79 12.60
CA SER A 23 21.55 -6.73 11.74
C SER A 23 21.55 -7.72 10.57
N VAL A 24 20.48 -8.51 10.45
CA VAL A 24 20.28 -9.53 9.41
C VAL A 24 19.15 -9.10 8.48
N SER A 25 19.10 -9.65 7.27
CA SER A 25 18.03 -9.34 6.33
C SER A 25 16.66 -9.83 6.83
N LYS A 26 15.58 -9.21 6.32
CA LYS A 26 14.20 -9.63 6.59
C LYS A 26 13.94 -11.07 6.13
N VAL A 27 14.60 -11.51 5.06
CA VAL A 27 14.51 -12.88 4.54
C VAL A 27 15.17 -13.88 5.48
N GLU A 28 16.33 -13.54 6.06
CA GLU A 28 17.07 -14.43 6.97
C GLU A 28 16.37 -14.59 8.33
N ASN A 29 15.79 -13.53 8.89
CA ASN A 29 15.12 -13.60 10.18
C ASN A 29 13.88 -12.68 10.26
N PRO A 30 12.78 -13.05 9.60
CA PRO A 30 11.55 -12.24 9.59
C PRO A 30 10.95 -12.05 11.00
N LYS A 31 11.20 -12.99 11.91
CA LYS A 31 10.74 -12.88 13.31
C LYS A 31 11.43 -11.71 14.02
N ALA A 32 12.75 -11.58 13.90
CA ALA A 32 13.48 -10.48 14.53
C ALA A 32 12.97 -9.11 14.05
N TRP A 33 12.66 -8.99 12.75
CA TRP A 33 12.06 -7.78 12.18
C TRP A 33 10.63 -7.53 12.69
N SER A 34 9.84 -8.58 12.91
CA SER A 34 8.51 -8.44 13.55
C SER A 34 8.60 -8.00 15.00
N ASP A 35 9.50 -8.63 15.78
CA ASP A 35 9.72 -8.28 17.18
C ASP A 35 10.17 -6.81 17.31
N PHE A 36 11.07 -6.38 16.41
CA PHE A 36 11.51 -5.00 16.28
C PHE A 36 10.36 -4.05 15.93
N TRP A 37 9.56 -4.37 14.91
CA TRP A 37 8.40 -3.57 14.50
C TRP A 37 7.39 -3.41 15.63
N TYR A 38 6.98 -4.51 16.26
CA TYR A 38 6.06 -4.47 17.40
C TYR A 38 6.61 -3.64 18.56
N LYS A 39 7.91 -3.73 18.84
CA LYS A 39 8.55 -2.92 19.87
C LYS A 39 8.44 -1.42 19.56
N CYS A 40 8.71 -1.01 18.33
CA CYS A 40 8.62 0.39 17.92
C CYS A 40 7.19 0.92 18.00
N ILE A 41 6.23 0.23 17.38
CA ILE A 41 4.85 0.74 17.28
C ILE A 41 4.10 0.70 18.63
N SER A 42 4.59 -0.09 19.60
CA SER A 42 4.04 -0.15 20.96
C SER A 42 4.16 1.18 21.70
N ASP A 43 5.20 1.97 21.43
CA ASP A 43 5.37 3.32 22.00
C ASP A 43 4.18 4.23 21.61
N SER A 44 3.57 3.99 20.45
CA SER A 44 2.37 4.69 19.96
C SER A 44 1.05 3.95 20.22
N ASN A 45 1.04 2.91 21.06
CA ASN A 45 -0.14 2.06 21.33
C ASN A 45 -0.74 1.38 20.08
N LEU A 46 0.10 0.97 19.13
CA LEU A 46 -0.32 0.33 17.87
C LEU A 46 -0.06 -1.19 17.85
N GLN A 47 0.22 -1.83 18.99
CA GLN A 47 0.54 -3.26 19.10
C GLN A 47 -0.58 -4.21 18.67
N ASN A 48 -1.82 -3.72 18.49
CA ASN A 48 -2.94 -4.51 17.99
C ASN A 48 -2.92 -4.66 16.46
N LEU A 49 -2.08 -3.89 15.76
CA LEU A 49 -1.95 -4.01 14.31
C LEU A 49 -1.40 -5.39 13.93
N GLN A 50 -1.88 -5.89 12.79
CA GLN A 50 -1.48 -7.18 12.25
C GLN A 50 -0.79 -6.96 10.91
N PRO A 51 0.52 -7.22 10.80
CA PRO A 51 1.20 -7.15 9.53
C PRO A 51 0.66 -8.25 8.61
N ILE A 52 0.72 -8.03 7.29
CA ILE A 52 0.24 -9.00 6.30
C ILE A 52 1.02 -10.33 6.34
N GLU A 53 2.27 -10.29 6.80
CA GLU A 53 3.11 -11.45 7.05
C GLU A 53 4.21 -11.13 8.07
N LEU A 54 4.91 -12.16 8.54
CA LEU A 54 6.02 -12.01 9.47
C LEU A 54 7.14 -11.17 8.83
N GLY A 55 7.55 -10.11 9.53
CA GLY A 55 8.59 -9.18 9.14
C GLY A 55 8.11 -8.05 8.24
N SER A 56 6.86 -8.08 7.79
CA SER A 56 6.28 -6.99 6.99
C SER A 56 5.83 -5.83 7.86
N TYR A 57 5.88 -4.62 7.29
CA TYR A 57 5.35 -3.40 7.89
C TYR A 57 4.02 -2.98 7.25
N LEU A 58 3.58 -3.70 6.23
CA LEU A 58 2.32 -3.47 5.55
C LEU A 58 1.18 -4.04 6.38
N VAL A 59 0.14 -3.24 6.57
CA VAL A 59 -1.07 -3.60 7.32
C VAL A 59 -2.30 -3.43 6.43
N ASP A 60 -3.16 -4.46 6.39
CA ASP A 60 -4.44 -4.41 5.68
C ASP A 60 -5.35 -3.33 6.28
N ILE A 61 -5.75 -2.35 5.46
CA ILE A 61 -6.55 -1.20 5.92
C ILE A 61 -7.89 -1.62 6.56
N ASN A 62 -8.41 -2.78 6.18
CA ASN A 62 -9.67 -3.30 6.70
C ASN A 62 -9.54 -3.91 8.10
N LYS A 63 -8.31 -4.20 8.54
CA LYS A 63 -8.02 -4.78 9.86
C LYS A 63 -7.59 -3.74 10.90
N ILE A 64 -7.35 -2.50 10.49
CA ILE A 64 -6.97 -1.40 11.39
C ILE A 64 -8.19 -1.03 12.23
N GLY A 65 -8.05 -0.96 13.56
CA GLY A 65 -9.12 -0.49 14.46
C GLY A 65 -9.31 1.03 14.41
N GLU A 66 -10.42 1.55 14.96
CA GLU A 66 -10.66 3.01 14.98
C GLU A 66 -9.63 3.75 15.85
N SER A 67 -9.21 3.16 16.97
CA SER A 67 -8.17 3.72 17.86
C SER A 67 -6.84 3.85 17.16
N GLU A 68 -6.39 2.77 16.51
CA GLU A 68 -5.12 2.72 15.80
C GLU A 68 -5.14 3.68 14.60
N LEU A 69 -6.24 3.70 13.83
CA LEU A 69 -6.39 4.60 12.71
C LEU A 69 -6.34 6.08 13.14
N LYS A 70 -6.90 6.42 14.30
CA LYS A 70 -6.79 7.77 14.86
C LYS A 70 -5.35 8.16 15.20
N THR A 71 -4.56 7.24 15.75
CA THR A 71 -3.14 7.46 16.01
C THR A 71 -2.36 7.65 14.70
N ILE A 72 -2.63 6.81 13.70
CA ILE A 72 -2.01 6.90 12.37
C ILE A 72 -2.32 8.25 11.72
N ILE A 73 -3.58 8.67 11.65
CA ILE A 73 -3.98 9.96 11.06
C ILE A 73 -3.31 11.14 11.78
N LYS A 74 -3.22 11.11 13.11
CA LYS A 74 -2.50 12.15 13.87
C LYS A 74 -1.03 12.23 13.50
N LYS A 75 -0.40 11.08 13.22
CA LYS A 75 0.99 11.00 12.80
C LYS A 75 1.15 11.53 11.36
N GLU A 76 0.30 11.10 10.43
CA GLU A 76 0.30 11.59 9.03
C GLU A 76 0.14 13.11 8.93
N LEU A 77 -0.68 13.70 9.79
CA LEU A 77 -0.92 15.15 9.82
C LEU A 77 0.03 15.90 10.76
N LYS A 78 1.00 15.22 11.37
CA LYS A 78 1.95 15.87 12.27
C LYS A 78 2.81 16.85 11.49
N ASN A 79 2.77 18.12 11.90
CA ASN A 79 3.48 19.23 11.25
C ASN A 79 2.98 19.59 9.85
N VAL A 80 1.79 19.11 9.45
CA VAL A 80 1.14 19.52 8.20
C VAL A 80 0.39 20.84 8.43
N ASP A 81 0.59 21.82 7.55
CA ASP A 81 -0.22 23.04 7.56
C ASP A 81 -1.60 22.78 6.96
N LEU A 82 -2.60 22.60 7.82
CA LEU A 82 -3.98 22.33 7.41
C LEU A 82 -4.71 23.56 6.85
N SER A 83 -4.13 24.76 6.95
CA SER A 83 -4.71 25.95 6.31
C SER A 83 -4.53 25.93 4.79
N ASP A 84 -3.49 25.23 4.31
CA ASP A 84 -3.22 24.95 2.90
C ASP A 84 -3.10 23.45 2.64
N PHE A 85 -4.11 22.71 3.10
CA PHE A 85 -4.11 21.25 3.08
C PHE A 85 -3.97 20.65 1.67
N GLN A 86 -4.30 21.39 0.61
CA GLN A 86 -4.17 20.91 -0.78
C GLN A 86 -2.71 20.78 -1.21
N GLU A 87 -1.82 21.61 -0.67
CA GLU A 87 -0.38 21.57 -0.97
C GLU A 87 0.35 20.59 -0.05
N TYR A 88 -0.04 20.51 1.23
CA TYR A 88 0.76 19.82 2.26
C TYR A 88 0.25 18.44 2.68
N VAL A 89 -1.02 18.08 2.40
CA VAL A 89 -1.51 16.73 2.73
C VAL A 89 -1.06 15.75 1.64
N GLY A 90 -0.14 14.86 2.01
CA GLY A 90 0.31 13.74 1.17
C GLY A 90 -0.63 12.54 1.20
N GLN A 91 -0.44 11.62 0.25
CA GLN A 91 -1.05 10.30 0.27
C GLN A 91 -0.38 9.40 1.31
N ILE A 92 -1.15 8.50 1.92
CA ILE A 92 -0.62 7.53 2.88
C ILE A 92 0.21 6.48 2.15
N ILE A 93 1.44 6.26 2.60
CA ILE A 93 2.37 5.27 2.05
C ILE A 93 1.80 3.86 2.18
N GLY A 94 1.99 3.04 1.15
CA GLY A 94 1.40 1.71 1.04
C GLY A 94 1.11 1.30 -0.39
N GLY A 95 0.02 0.57 -0.61
CA GLY A 95 -0.39 0.17 -1.95
C GLY A 95 -1.25 -1.09 -1.97
N ILE A 96 -1.09 -1.88 -3.03
CA ILE A 96 -1.84 -3.13 -3.24
C ILE A 96 -0.91 -4.33 -3.16
N VAL A 97 -1.25 -5.26 -2.28
CA VAL A 97 -0.62 -6.58 -2.20
C VAL A 97 -1.46 -7.58 -2.97
N VAL A 98 -0.81 -8.41 -3.79
CA VAL A 98 -1.44 -9.49 -4.54
C VAL A 98 -1.19 -10.81 -3.82
N LEU A 99 -2.27 -11.50 -3.45
CA LEU A 99 -2.24 -12.82 -2.85
C LEU A 99 -2.73 -13.89 -3.83
N GLU A 100 -2.02 -15.01 -3.87
CA GLU A 100 -2.48 -16.23 -4.52
C GLU A 100 -2.28 -17.42 -3.58
N ASN A 101 -3.36 -18.17 -3.32
CA ASN A 101 -3.36 -19.28 -2.36
C ASN A 101 -2.77 -18.90 -0.99
N GLU A 102 -3.19 -17.74 -0.46
CA GLU A 102 -2.71 -17.14 0.81
C GLU A 102 -1.20 -16.82 0.84
N LYS A 103 -0.52 -16.79 -0.31
CA LYS A 103 0.88 -16.36 -0.42
C LYS A 103 0.97 -15.01 -1.11
N ILE A 104 1.84 -14.15 -0.60
CA ILE A 104 2.19 -12.89 -1.24
C ILE A 104 2.97 -13.18 -2.51
N ILE A 105 2.42 -12.69 -3.63
CA ILE A 105 3.02 -12.77 -4.96
C ILE A 105 3.65 -11.44 -5.33
N LEU A 106 2.97 -10.34 -4.97
CA LEU A 106 3.44 -8.97 -5.18
C LEU A 106 3.09 -8.13 -3.96
N GLU A 107 3.98 -7.21 -3.60
CA GLU A 107 3.80 -6.22 -2.56
C GLU A 107 4.21 -4.84 -3.10
N PRO A 108 3.60 -3.74 -2.61
CA PRO A 108 4.09 -2.42 -2.92
C PRO A 108 5.50 -2.25 -2.37
N THR A 109 6.29 -1.43 -3.05
CA THR A 109 7.69 -1.18 -2.71
C THR A 109 7.89 0.28 -2.29
N CYS A 110 9.14 0.75 -2.18
CA CYS A 110 9.41 2.09 -1.67
C CYS A 110 8.77 3.17 -2.57
N CYS A 111 8.35 4.27 -1.94
CA CYS A 111 7.66 5.37 -2.63
C CYS A 111 6.31 5.00 -3.27
N GLY A 112 5.76 3.82 -2.96
CA GLY A 112 4.37 3.47 -3.26
C GLY A 112 3.41 4.09 -2.25
N ASP A 113 2.22 4.44 -2.70
CA ASP A 113 1.15 4.96 -1.84
C ASP A 113 -0.21 4.38 -2.22
N ILE A 114 -1.20 4.52 -1.35
CA ILE A 114 -2.51 3.91 -1.57
C ILE A 114 -3.23 4.44 -2.82
N SER A 115 -2.92 5.64 -3.31
CA SER A 115 -3.49 6.17 -4.56
C SER A 115 -3.08 5.37 -5.80
N ASN A 116 -2.03 4.55 -5.70
CA ASN A 116 -1.49 3.77 -6.81
C ASN A 116 -2.49 2.74 -7.36
N ILE A 117 -3.61 2.47 -6.68
CA ILE A 117 -4.75 1.74 -7.25
C ILE A 117 -5.23 2.33 -8.59
N GLN A 118 -5.03 3.63 -8.84
CA GLN A 118 -5.34 4.27 -10.11
C GLN A 118 -4.58 3.62 -11.28
N ASN A 119 -3.34 3.18 -11.04
CA ASN A 119 -2.54 2.46 -12.03
C ASN A 119 -3.09 1.05 -12.28
N TRP A 120 -3.54 0.36 -11.23
CA TRP A 120 -4.17 -0.95 -11.33
C TRP A 120 -5.47 -0.91 -12.14
N GLU A 121 -6.27 0.14 -11.99
CA GLU A 121 -7.51 0.30 -12.76
C GLU A 121 -7.28 0.46 -14.27
N GLN A 122 -6.11 0.91 -14.69
CA GLN A 122 -5.78 1.02 -16.12
C GLN A 122 -5.47 -0.32 -16.77
N VAL A 123 -5.22 -1.38 -15.97
CA VAL A 123 -4.78 -2.68 -16.49
C VAL A 123 -5.79 -3.28 -17.48
N GLY A 124 -7.09 -3.14 -17.22
CA GLY A 124 -8.14 -3.64 -18.10
C GLY A 124 -8.29 -2.88 -19.42
N ASN A 125 -7.72 -1.67 -19.51
CA ASN A 125 -7.78 -0.81 -20.69
C ASN A 125 -6.51 -0.90 -21.55
N ALA A 126 -5.50 -1.66 -21.11
CA ALA A 126 -4.25 -1.79 -21.83
C ALA A 126 -4.41 -2.49 -23.18
N GLU A 127 -3.55 -2.11 -24.11
CA GLU A 127 -3.43 -2.73 -25.43
C GLU A 127 -3.00 -4.19 -25.30
N LEU A 128 -3.63 -5.08 -26.08
CA LEU A 128 -3.31 -6.51 -26.05
C LEU A 128 -1.88 -6.77 -26.50
N ASN A 129 -1.23 -7.73 -25.83
CA ASN A 129 0.12 -8.22 -26.11
C ASN A 129 1.22 -7.16 -26.04
N LYS A 130 0.99 -6.04 -25.34
CA LYS A 130 1.97 -4.99 -25.11
C LYS A 130 2.32 -4.86 -23.64
N TRP A 131 3.62 -4.81 -23.35
CA TRP A 131 4.11 -4.52 -22.01
C TRP A 131 3.85 -3.06 -21.65
N THR A 132 3.25 -2.85 -20.48
CA THR A 132 2.96 -1.55 -19.91
C THR A 132 3.49 -1.52 -18.49
N GLN A 133 4.09 -0.40 -18.07
CA GLN A 133 4.56 -0.23 -16.71
C GLN A 133 3.37 -0.13 -15.74
N LEU A 134 3.46 -0.81 -14.60
CA LEU A 134 2.55 -0.65 -13.47
C LEU A 134 3.36 -0.13 -12.28
N TRP A 135 3.07 1.11 -11.90
CA TRP A 135 3.70 1.72 -10.74
C TRP A 135 3.08 1.17 -9.44
N ILE A 136 3.94 0.58 -8.61
CA ILE A 136 3.64 0.04 -7.28
C ILE A 136 4.65 0.53 -6.23
N GLY A 137 5.38 1.62 -6.55
CA GLY A 137 6.65 1.97 -5.93
C GLY A 137 7.86 1.55 -6.79
N HIS A 138 9.05 1.82 -6.29
CA HIS A 138 10.34 1.38 -6.83
C HIS A 138 10.93 0.23 -5.98
N PRO A 139 11.41 -0.89 -6.56
CA PRO A 139 11.29 -1.26 -7.98
C PRO A 139 9.82 -1.44 -8.42
N TRP A 140 9.51 -1.11 -9.68
CA TRP A 140 8.18 -1.31 -10.25
C TRP A 140 8.09 -2.64 -11.01
N ILE A 141 6.92 -2.91 -11.62
CA ILE A 141 6.69 -4.08 -12.46
C ILE A 141 6.10 -3.67 -13.82
N PHE A 142 6.14 -4.59 -14.77
CA PHE A 142 5.43 -4.49 -16.03
C PHE A 142 4.29 -5.51 -16.07
N TYR A 143 3.22 -5.17 -16.79
CA TYR A 143 2.13 -6.08 -17.08
C TYR A 143 1.86 -6.14 -18.58
N LYS A 144 1.34 -7.28 -19.04
CA LYS A 144 0.91 -7.50 -20.42
C LYS A 144 -0.43 -8.19 -20.42
N ARG A 145 -1.44 -7.50 -20.96
CA ARG A 145 -2.79 -8.05 -21.14
C ARG A 145 -2.80 -8.93 -22.39
N THR A 146 -3.41 -10.11 -22.29
CA THR A 146 -3.64 -11.03 -23.40
C THR A 146 -5.14 -11.34 -23.49
N ASP A 147 -5.57 -12.16 -24.45
CA ASP A 147 -6.99 -12.53 -24.59
C ASP A 147 -7.56 -13.33 -23.41
N ASN A 148 -6.70 -13.95 -22.58
CA ASN A 148 -7.12 -14.87 -21.53
C ASN A 148 -6.60 -14.52 -20.12
N TYR A 149 -5.49 -13.79 -20.04
CA TYR A 149 -4.80 -13.51 -18.78
C TYR A 149 -4.01 -12.21 -18.84
N ILE A 150 -3.66 -11.70 -17.66
CA ILE A 150 -2.70 -10.62 -17.46
C ILE A 150 -1.41 -11.25 -16.94
N ALA A 151 -0.33 -11.10 -17.71
CA ALA A 151 1.01 -11.47 -17.27
C ALA A 151 1.65 -10.32 -16.51
N ILE A 152 2.42 -10.64 -15.47
CA ILE A 152 3.22 -9.71 -14.68
C ILE A 152 4.69 -10.12 -14.76
N SER A 153 5.60 -9.14 -14.87
CA SER A 153 7.05 -9.34 -14.86
C SER A 153 7.59 -9.58 -13.45
N ASP A 154 8.91 -9.77 -13.35
CA ASP A 154 9.61 -9.58 -12.07
C ASP A 154 9.73 -8.08 -11.74
N TYR A 155 10.11 -7.77 -10.51
CA TYR A 155 10.44 -6.41 -10.09
C TYR A 155 11.65 -5.88 -10.86
N THR A 156 11.65 -4.59 -11.17
CA THR A 156 12.74 -3.97 -11.92
C THR A 156 12.85 -2.47 -11.71
N ASP A 157 14.08 -1.99 -11.87
CA ASP A 157 14.46 -0.58 -11.90
C ASP A 157 14.63 -0.05 -13.33
N TYR A 158 14.44 -0.92 -14.34
CA TYR A 158 14.67 -0.61 -15.74
C TYR A 158 13.41 -0.06 -16.42
N ASN A 159 13.61 0.86 -17.35
CA ASN A 159 12.54 1.33 -18.23
C ASN A 159 12.26 0.31 -19.32
N LEU A 160 11.09 0.42 -19.96
CA LEU A 160 10.68 -0.52 -21.01
C LEU A 160 11.70 -0.61 -22.17
N GLU A 161 12.36 0.50 -22.49
CA GLU A 161 13.35 0.63 -23.57
C GLU A 161 14.67 -0.12 -23.28
N ASP A 162 14.94 -0.41 -22.01
CA ASP A 162 16.16 -1.10 -21.58
C ASP A 162 16.07 -2.62 -21.78
N PHE A 163 14.87 -3.15 -22.06
CA PHE A 163 14.65 -4.59 -22.22
C PHE A 163 14.76 -5.05 -23.68
N THR A 164 15.48 -6.15 -23.87
CA THR A 164 15.42 -6.94 -25.12
C THR A 164 14.23 -7.90 -25.12
N ASP A 165 13.88 -8.45 -23.96
CA ASP A 165 12.69 -9.25 -23.71
C ASP A 165 12.31 -9.16 -22.22
N ILE A 166 11.02 -9.30 -21.91
CA ILE A 166 10.48 -9.27 -20.54
C ILE A 166 9.80 -10.61 -20.27
N SER A 167 10.25 -11.30 -19.21
CA SER A 167 9.68 -12.59 -18.82
C SER A 167 8.32 -12.45 -18.14
N GLU A 168 7.40 -13.36 -18.44
CA GLU A 168 6.11 -13.48 -17.74
C GLU A 168 6.29 -14.30 -16.47
N LYS A 169 6.49 -13.61 -15.34
CA LYS A 169 6.76 -14.23 -14.04
C LYS A 169 5.51 -14.83 -13.40
N ASN A 170 4.42 -14.06 -13.38
CA ASN A 170 3.13 -14.47 -12.84
C ASN A 170 2.03 -14.25 -13.88
N LYS A 171 0.95 -15.03 -13.79
CA LYS A 171 -0.20 -14.95 -14.72
C LYS A 171 -1.49 -15.02 -13.94
N PHE A 172 -2.38 -14.11 -14.27
CA PHE A 172 -3.63 -13.90 -13.55
C PHE A 172 -4.79 -13.92 -14.53
N SER A 173 -5.87 -14.62 -14.18
CA SER A 173 -7.12 -14.52 -14.96
C SER A 173 -7.53 -13.05 -15.06
N GLU A 174 -7.78 -12.56 -16.27
CA GLU A 174 -8.17 -11.16 -16.48
C GLU A 174 -9.45 -10.84 -15.72
N GLN A 175 -10.46 -11.71 -15.84
CA GLN A 175 -11.73 -11.52 -15.17
C GLN A 175 -11.57 -11.47 -13.65
N GLU A 176 -10.74 -12.34 -13.08
CA GLU A 176 -10.52 -12.40 -11.64
C GLU A 176 -9.79 -11.16 -11.14
N LEU A 177 -8.69 -10.76 -11.79
CA LEU A 177 -7.91 -9.58 -11.40
C LEU A 177 -8.75 -8.30 -11.50
N LEU A 178 -9.50 -8.11 -12.60
CA LEU A 178 -10.37 -6.94 -12.75
C LEU A 178 -11.53 -6.91 -11.74
N SER A 179 -12.01 -8.08 -11.30
CA SER A 179 -13.00 -8.17 -10.23
C SER A 179 -12.40 -7.75 -8.90
N GLU A 180 -11.21 -8.26 -8.56
CA GLU A 180 -10.52 -7.91 -7.32
C GLU A 180 -10.11 -6.43 -7.27
N ILE A 181 -9.71 -5.82 -8.40
CA ILE A 181 -9.44 -4.37 -8.47
C ILE A 181 -10.68 -3.55 -8.07
N LYS A 182 -11.88 -3.95 -8.52
CA LYS A 182 -13.13 -3.29 -8.14
C LYS A 182 -13.44 -3.45 -6.65
N ILE A 183 -13.16 -4.62 -6.09
CA ILE A 183 -13.32 -4.89 -4.65
C ILE A 183 -12.35 -4.02 -3.85
N SER A 184 -11.08 -3.96 -4.24
CA SER A 184 -10.06 -3.09 -3.68
C SER A 184 -10.47 -1.62 -3.75
N ARG A 185 -11.01 -1.14 -4.88
CA ARG A 185 -11.49 0.25 -4.98
C ARG A 185 -12.60 0.55 -3.99
N LYS A 186 -13.56 -0.36 -3.84
CA LYS A 186 -14.63 -0.21 -2.85
C LYS A 186 -14.07 -0.17 -1.42
N SER A 187 -13.13 -1.05 -1.09
CA SER A 187 -12.46 -1.07 0.22
C SER A 187 -11.71 0.24 0.49
N GLN A 188 -11.05 0.84 -0.50
CA GLN A 188 -10.38 2.13 -0.34
C GLN A 188 -11.37 3.27 -0.08
N ILE A 189 -12.52 3.29 -0.75
CA ILE A 189 -13.57 4.30 -0.51
C ILE A 189 -14.13 4.14 0.92
N GLU A 190 -14.31 2.91 1.40
CA GLU A 190 -14.71 2.66 2.79
C GLU A 190 -13.65 3.16 3.78
N PHE A 191 -12.37 2.98 3.48
CA PHE A 191 -11.27 3.52 4.29
C PHE A 191 -11.19 5.05 4.29
N GLU A 192 -11.41 5.71 3.14
CA GLU A 192 -11.55 7.17 3.07
C GLU A 192 -12.65 7.68 4.01
N ASN A 193 -13.82 7.04 3.97
CA ASN A 193 -14.94 7.42 4.83
C ASN A 193 -14.59 7.27 6.32
N ARG A 194 -13.82 6.23 6.68
CA ARG A 194 -13.32 6.03 8.06
C ARG A 194 -12.33 7.13 8.46
N ILE A 195 -11.42 7.53 7.56
CA ILE A 195 -10.51 8.66 7.80
C ILE A 195 -11.30 9.95 8.01
N SER A 196 -12.24 10.27 7.12
CA SER A 196 -13.08 11.47 7.26
C SER A 196 -13.85 11.49 8.58
N LYS A 197 -14.44 10.36 9.00
CA LYS A 197 -15.11 10.24 10.29
C LYS A 197 -14.18 10.59 11.45
N ILE A 198 -12.94 10.10 11.44
CA ILE A 198 -11.96 10.37 12.49
C ILE A 198 -11.51 11.83 12.47
N LEU A 199 -11.26 12.42 11.30
CA LEU A 199 -10.91 13.83 11.16
C LEU A 199 -12.02 14.73 11.73
N ASN A 200 -13.29 14.42 11.44
CA ASN A 200 -14.44 15.12 12.03
C ASN A 200 -14.47 14.99 13.57
N GLN A 201 -14.19 13.81 14.12
CA GLN A 201 -14.09 13.60 15.57
C GLN A 201 -12.91 14.35 16.21
N MET A 202 -11.91 14.72 15.43
CA MET A 202 -10.77 15.54 15.83
C MET A 202 -11.01 17.04 15.60
N GLU A 203 -12.23 17.42 15.16
CA GLU A 203 -12.61 18.80 14.86
C GLU A 203 -11.74 19.44 13.76
N ILE A 204 -11.20 18.63 12.85
CA ILE A 204 -10.45 19.09 11.68
C ILE A 204 -11.44 19.49 10.58
N ASN A 205 -11.36 20.75 10.14
CA ASN A 205 -12.12 21.27 9.00
C ASN A 205 -11.70 20.60 7.69
N ASN A 206 -12.57 20.58 6.68
CA ASN A 206 -12.33 19.96 5.37
C ASN A 206 -12.00 18.45 5.46
N ALA A 207 -12.58 17.76 6.44
CA ALA A 207 -12.30 16.35 6.72
C ALA A 207 -12.49 15.42 5.51
N ASN A 208 -13.50 15.66 4.68
CA ASN A 208 -13.76 14.85 3.48
C ASN A 208 -12.68 15.06 2.42
N GLU A 209 -12.32 16.32 2.17
CA GLU A 209 -11.32 16.71 1.19
C GLU A 209 -9.93 16.21 1.60
N ILE A 210 -9.58 16.34 2.88
CA ILE A 210 -8.32 15.82 3.44
C ILE A 210 -8.29 14.29 3.33
N ALA A 211 -9.36 13.58 3.73
CA ALA A 211 -9.43 12.13 3.62
C ALA A 211 -9.27 11.66 2.16
N LYS A 212 -9.90 12.37 1.22
CA LYS A 212 -9.79 12.13 -0.22
C LYS A 212 -8.35 12.32 -0.72
N LEU A 213 -7.65 13.36 -0.28
CA LEU A 213 -6.23 13.58 -0.60
C LEU A 213 -5.32 12.50 -0.02
N MET A 214 -5.51 12.14 1.25
CA MET A 214 -4.75 11.10 1.94
C MET A 214 -4.88 9.73 1.27
N THR A 215 -6.06 9.44 0.72
CA THR A 215 -6.32 8.19 -0.01
C THR A 215 -6.05 8.28 -1.51
N GLY A 216 -5.82 9.50 -2.02
CA GLY A 216 -5.69 9.80 -3.44
C GLY A 216 -6.87 9.31 -4.27
N ASN A 217 -8.08 9.31 -3.71
CA ASN A 217 -9.29 9.10 -4.50
C ASN A 217 -9.54 10.37 -5.34
N LYS A 218 -9.90 10.21 -6.62
CA LYS A 218 -10.19 11.32 -7.54
C LYS A 218 -11.65 11.31 -7.94
#